data_AF-A0A9D5YW48-F1
#
_entry.id   AF-A0A9D5YW48-F1
#
_cell.length_a   1.000
_cell.length_b   1.000
_cell.length_c   1.000
_cell.angle_alpha   90.00
_cell.angle_beta   90.00
_cell.angle_gamma   90.00
#
_symmetry.space_group_name_H-M   'P 1'
#
loop_
_entity.id
_entity.type
_entity.pdbx_description
1 polymer ?
#
loop_
_entity_poly.entity_id
_entity_poly.type
_entity_poly.pdbx_seq_one_letter_code
_entity_poly.pdbx_strand_id
1 'polypeptide(L)'
;MRFTNCSFTGAPTGTQSAGFFLEQTSIITNATFENCQFTCRSTTDDTLEKRTAGFLMEDQGTTISNAGFTNCTFSGKNTALAWQRWQIQNGPADFPIVTNVLVKDCTMLSASDRGISLHYLEGSNAVFHNVAIQGSPAVGIYADVNGNGFKFINVSYDGGGAAQGAYLATSLNFESANWLMRGCSFTNLSGIGLHIRNALKTSTFENLTLTGAAGSSHGIFVDDSLATTPSSKHVSTLTIRNSIISGFGGDGVRVNGNSHTIRDCTITGAGGHGVNLLDESTLRPVASLVQCVSNTITDCAGTGVVVEGQTHTIGYNTLLRNGEGIRVRNGILRTAGQASNKSNTIIRNAIYGSSIPSGSGLWEARNPAITNDPGPNTNTYLNNTVTDWAVGTEFRGFSNRIQNNIFFFNTVTNFRVLPSGLSALRAGWNCAPRVSGNQFDGIAIDYSKDIWYNPGFSSRTPGDPDFYFLGPLSPCRDRGTTNGLVADGHTDLGCIESGASEVASWRRF
;
A
#
# COMPACT_ATOMS: atom_id res chain seq x y z
N MET A 1 -4.41 36.98 -16.69
CA MET A 1 -4.75 37.87 -15.54
C MET A 1 -3.80 37.56 -14.38
N ARG A 2 -3.32 38.57 -13.65
CA ARG A 2 -2.50 38.36 -12.45
C ARG A 2 -3.09 39.17 -11.30
N PHE A 3 -3.37 38.49 -10.19
CA PHE A 3 -3.86 39.08 -8.96
C PHE A 3 -2.80 38.90 -7.87
N THR A 4 -2.43 39.98 -7.20
CA THR A 4 -1.37 39.98 -6.18
C THR A 4 -1.84 40.70 -4.93
N ASN A 5 -1.52 40.16 -3.75
CA ASN A 5 -1.82 40.79 -2.45
C ASN A 5 -3.31 41.13 -2.30
N CYS A 6 -4.17 40.16 -2.61
CA CYS A 6 -5.60 40.36 -2.74
C CYS A 6 -6.39 39.56 -1.68
N SER A 7 -7.54 40.08 -1.26
CA SER A 7 -8.43 39.39 -0.32
C SER A 7 -9.82 39.27 -0.92
N PHE A 8 -10.27 38.02 -1.09
CA PHE A 8 -11.62 37.68 -1.54
C PHE A 8 -12.41 37.16 -0.35
N THR A 9 -13.51 37.83 -0.01
CA THR A 9 -14.39 37.43 1.08
C THR A 9 -15.77 37.14 0.53
N GLY A 10 -16.27 35.92 0.75
CA GLY A 10 -17.65 35.54 0.38
C GLY A 10 -18.68 36.32 1.18
N ALA A 11 -19.81 36.66 0.56
CA ALA A 11 -20.89 37.41 1.18
C ALA A 11 -21.56 36.61 2.33
N PRO A 12 -22.06 37.26 3.41
CA PRO A 12 -22.62 36.57 4.57
C PRO A 12 -23.94 35.84 4.33
N THR A 13 -24.62 36.07 3.19
CA THR A 13 -25.90 35.43 2.80
C THR A 13 -25.88 34.99 1.33
N GLY A 14 -26.51 33.85 0.98
CA GLY A 14 -26.65 33.36 -0.41
C GLY A 14 -25.70 32.21 -0.82
N THR A 15 -25.55 31.99 -2.13
CA THR A 15 -24.57 31.06 -2.73
C THR A 15 -23.16 31.61 -2.46
N GLN A 16 -22.34 30.89 -1.68
CA GLN A 16 -21.25 31.46 -0.87
C GLN A 16 -19.87 30.95 -1.27
N SER A 17 -19.36 31.30 -2.44
CA SER A 17 -17.95 31.05 -2.78
C SER A 17 -17.06 32.25 -2.45
N ALA A 18 -15.86 31.98 -1.92
CA ALA A 18 -14.80 32.98 -1.84
C ALA A 18 -13.83 32.72 -3.00
N GLY A 19 -14.10 33.35 -4.15
CA GLY A 19 -13.38 33.09 -5.39
C GLY A 19 -14.27 33.32 -6.62
N PHE A 20 -14.07 32.51 -7.65
CA PHE A 20 -14.82 32.61 -8.90
C PHE A 20 -15.93 31.58 -8.92
N PHE A 21 -17.14 32.06 -9.18
CA PHE A 21 -18.30 31.23 -9.47
C PHE A 21 -18.65 31.38 -10.94
N LEU A 22 -18.56 30.28 -11.68
CA LEU A 22 -18.72 30.26 -13.13
C LEU A 22 -20.03 29.53 -13.46
N GLU A 23 -21.12 30.29 -13.48
CA GLU A 23 -22.48 29.80 -13.75
C GLU A 23 -22.73 29.51 -15.25
N GLN A 24 -21.91 30.08 -16.15
CA GLN A 24 -22.00 29.92 -17.60
C GLN A 24 -20.67 29.44 -18.18
N THR A 25 -20.70 28.89 -19.40
CA THR A 25 -19.52 28.45 -20.16
C THR A 25 -18.48 29.55 -20.17
N SER A 26 -17.38 29.30 -19.47
CA SER A 26 -16.34 30.28 -19.20
C SER A 26 -14.98 29.76 -19.63
N ILE A 27 -14.16 30.63 -20.21
CA ILE A 27 -12.77 30.33 -20.54
C ILE A 27 -11.87 31.20 -19.67
N ILE A 28 -11.15 30.57 -18.75
CA ILE A 28 -10.12 31.22 -17.93
C ILE A 28 -8.76 30.72 -18.39
N THR A 29 -7.96 31.61 -18.97
CA THR A 29 -6.59 31.30 -19.36
C THR A 29 -5.59 32.24 -18.71
N ASN A 30 -4.42 31.71 -18.35
CA ASN A 30 -3.29 32.49 -17.82
C ASN A 30 -3.68 33.32 -16.58
N ALA A 31 -4.47 32.75 -15.67
CA ALA A 31 -4.95 33.40 -14.45
C ALA A 31 -4.12 32.97 -13.23
N THR A 32 -3.35 33.89 -12.65
CA THR A 32 -2.48 33.61 -11.50
C THR A 32 -2.84 34.46 -10.30
N PHE A 33 -2.80 33.84 -9.11
CA PHE A 33 -3.06 34.47 -7.82
C PHE A 33 -1.84 34.29 -6.93
N GLU A 34 -1.31 35.37 -6.41
CA GLU A 34 -0.10 35.36 -5.58
C GLU A 34 -0.34 36.16 -4.30
N ASN A 35 -0.01 35.57 -3.14
CA ASN A 35 -0.19 36.19 -1.83
C ASN A 35 -1.65 36.63 -1.59
N CYS A 36 -2.62 35.81 -2.00
CA CYS A 36 -4.03 36.13 -1.86
C CYS A 36 -4.73 35.28 -0.80
N GLN A 37 -5.74 35.86 -0.17
CA GLN A 37 -6.57 35.21 0.84
C GLN A 37 -7.98 35.03 0.32
N PHE A 38 -8.54 33.84 0.48
CA PHE A 38 -9.91 33.51 0.12
C PHE A 38 -10.65 33.04 1.36
N THR A 39 -11.64 33.81 1.82
CA THR A 39 -12.37 33.53 3.07
C THR A 39 -13.87 33.43 2.81
N CYS A 40 -14.45 32.25 3.00
CA CYS A 40 -15.89 32.05 2.97
C CYS A 40 -16.46 32.22 4.39
N ARG A 41 -17.27 33.26 4.62
CA ARG A 41 -17.91 33.53 5.92
C ARG A 41 -19.33 32.92 5.95
N SER A 42 -19.66 32.13 6.97
CA SER A 42 -21.06 31.80 7.27
C SER A 42 -21.24 31.36 8.72
N THR A 43 -22.33 31.80 9.36
CA THR A 43 -22.58 31.64 10.80
C THR A 43 -23.75 30.71 11.17
N THR A 44 -24.61 30.24 10.25
CA THR A 44 -25.92 29.71 10.71
C THR A 44 -26.61 28.58 9.93
N ASP A 45 -26.08 28.02 8.83
CA ASP A 45 -26.85 27.00 8.08
C ASP A 45 -25.97 25.84 7.58
N ASP A 46 -26.23 24.58 7.95
CA ASP A 46 -25.33 23.44 7.66
C ASP A 46 -25.65 22.66 6.37
N THR A 47 -26.60 23.14 5.57
CA THR A 47 -27.28 22.31 4.56
C THR A 47 -26.76 22.44 3.12
N LEU A 48 -25.68 23.18 2.83
CA LEU A 48 -25.23 23.42 1.44
C LEU A 48 -23.72 23.29 1.21
N GLU A 49 -23.33 22.40 0.29
CA GLU A 49 -22.00 22.21 -0.33
C GLU A 49 -21.46 23.45 -1.10
N LYS A 50 -22.14 24.60 -0.99
CA LYS A 50 -21.89 25.85 -1.72
C LYS A 50 -20.88 26.78 -1.03
N ARG A 51 -20.02 26.26 -0.15
CA ARG A 51 -19.12 27.04 0.72
C ARG A 51 -17.67 26.70 0.50
N THR A 52 -17.20 27.06 -0.69
CA THR A 52 -15.87 26.73 -1.16
C THR A 52 -15.08 27.99 -1.48
N ALA A 53 -13.80 28.00 -1.16
CA ALA A 53 -12.87 28.95 -1.75
C ALA A 53 -12.22 28.34 -3.02
N GLY A 54 -11.98 29.15 -4.06
CA GLY A 54 -11.41 28.68 -5.34
C GLY A 54 -12.31 28.87 -6.56
N PHE A 55 -12.31 27.89 -7.49
CA PHE A 55 -13.15 27.94 -8.71
C PHE A 55 -14.30 26.94 -8.61
N LEU A 56 -15.52 27.45 -8.47
CA LEU A 56 -16.74 26.63 -8.51
C LEU A 56 -17.37 26.74 -9.90
N MET A 57 -17.62 25.62 -10.56
CA MET A 57 -18.07 25.56 -11.95
C MET A 57 -19.46 24.89 -12.00
N GLU A 58 -20.43 25.53 -12.64
CA GLU A 58 -21.74 24.92 -12.87
C GLU A 58 -21.86 24.34 -14.27
N ASP A 59 -21.25 25.01 -15.26
CA ASP A 59 -21.44 24.69 -16.68
C ASP A 59 -20.36 23.76 -17.26
N GLN A 60 -20.81 22.89 -18.16
CA GLN A 60 -20.08 21.78 -18.79
C GLN A 60 -18.98 22.25 -19.76
N GLY A 61 -19.16 23.42 -20.39
CA GLY A 61 -18.17 23.99 -21.33
C GLY A 61 -17.01 24.76 -20.69
N THR A 62 -16.92 24.79 -19.36
CA THR A 62 -15.94 25.61 -18.66
C THR A 62 -14.52 25.06 -18.84
N THR A 63 -13.59 25.91 -19.30
CA THR A 63 -12.18 25.57 -19.46
C THR A 63 -11.30 26.47 -18.60
N ILE A 64 -10.46 25.86 -17.77
CA ILE A 64 -9.42 26.53 -16.99
C ILE A 64 -8.06 26.03 -17.48
N SER A 65 -7.22 26.93 -17.99
CA SER A 65 -5.88 26.57 -18.45
C SER A 65 -4.80 27.54 -18.01
N ASN A 66 -3.60 27.01 -17.71
CA ASN A 66 -2.44 27.79 -17.28
C ASN A 66 -2.77 28.71 -16.10
N ALA A 67 -3.53 28.20 -15.14
CA ALA A 67 -3.99 28.94 -13.97
C ALA A 67 -3.26 28.47 -12.71
N GLY A 68 -3.18 29.30 -11.68
CA GLY A 68 -2.53 28.86 -10.46
C GLY A 68 -2.63 29.79 -9.27
N PHE A 69 -2.32 29.23 -8.11
CA PHE A 69 -2.29 29.88 -6.82
C PHE A 69 -0.91 29.67 -6.19
N THR A 70 -0.27 30.74 -5.76
CA THR A 70 1.05 30.68 -5.09
C THR A 70 1.00 31.49 -3.82
N ASN A 71 1.41 30.87 -2.70
CA ASN A 71 1.40 31.51 -1.38
C ASN A 71 0.01 32.06 -1.00
N CYS A 72 -1.04 31.29 -1.27
CA CYS A 72 -2.42 31.67 -0.98
C CYS A 72 -2.96 30.92 0.24
N THR A 73 -3.87 31.57 0.96
CA THR A 73 -4.61 30.93 2.07
C THR A 73 -6.09 30.83 1.71
N PHE A 74 -6.65 29.65 1.90
CA PHE A 74 -8.06 29.36 1.68
C PHE A 74 -8.71 29.00 3.01
N SER A 75 -9.80 29.66 3.36
CA SER A 75 -10.60 29.34 4.53
C SER A 75 -12.05 29.18 4.10
N GLY A 76 -12.55 27.94 4.16
CA GLY A 76 -13.92 27.60 3.78
C GLY A 76 -14.53 26.65 4.79
N LYS A 77 -15.81 26.85 5.14
CA LYS A 77 -16.48 26.05 6.18
C LYS A 77 -16.57 24.57 5.81
N ASN A 78 -16.93 24.24 4.56
CA ASN A 78 -17.13 22.85 4.13
C ASN A 78 -15.94 22.35 3.33
N THR A 79 -15.57 23.08 2.27
CA THR A 79 -14.43 22.74 1.43
C THR A 79 -13.47 23.91 1.32
N ALA A 80 -12.18 23.70 1.61
CA ALA A 80 -11.23 24.81 1.56
C ALA A 80 -10.86 25.17 0.12
N LEU A 81 -10.49 24.20 -0.72
CA LEU A 81 -10.30 24.40 -2.15
C LEU A 81 -11.13 23.40 -2.94
N ALA A 82 -12.02 23.87 -3.83
CA ALA A 82 -12.65 23.00 -4.81
C ALA A 82 -12.48 23.49 -6.24
N TRP A 83 -12.36 22.51 -7.12
CA TRP A 83 -12.75 22.54 -8.52
C TRP A 83 -13.78 21.43 -8.71
N GLN A 84 -15.06 21.81 -8.66
CA GLN A 84 -16.16 20.87 -8.65
C GLN A 84 -17.27 21.33 -9.58
N ARG A 85 -17.92 20.36 -10.24
CA ARG A 85 -19.19 20.55 -10.94
C ARG A 85 -20.36 20.43 -9.96
N TRP A 86 -21.32 21.36 -10.00
CA TRP A 86 -22.44 21.41 -9.04
C TRP A 86 -23.65 20.54 -9.41
N GLN A 87 -24.01 20.38 -10.69
CA GLN A 87 -25.22 19.64 -11.08
C GLN A 87 -24.93 18.50 -12.07
N ILE A 88 -25.21 17.27 -11.64
CA ILE A 88 -25.38 16.11 -12.53
C ILE A 88 -26.83 16.11 -13.02
N GLN A 89 -27.18 16.99 -13.95
CA GLN A 89 -28.38 16.77 -14.77
C GLN A 89 -27.95 15.96 -15.99
N ASN A 90 -28.30 14.67 -15.97
CA ASN A 90 -28.39 13.73 -17.09
C ASN A 90 -27.27 13.74 -18.14
N GLY A 91 -26.31 12.83 -17.99
CA GLY A 91 -25.55 12.28 -19.12
C GLY A 91 -24.02 12.36 -18.99
N PRO A 92 -23.29 11.38 -19.56
CA PRO A 92 -21.83 11.25 -19.43
C PRO A 92 -21.01 12.05 -20.47
N ALA A 93 -21.49 13.17 -21.02
CA ALA A 93 -20.87 13.71 -22.24
C ALA A 93 -19.81 14.82 -22.04
N ASP A 94 -19.95 15.76 -21.10
CA ASP A 94 -19.04 16.92 -21.04
C ASP A 94 -18.66 17.32 -19.59
N PHE A 95 -17.36 17.24 -19.28
CA PHE A 95 -16.77 17.66 -18.00
C PHE A 95 -16.00 18.97 -18.17
N PRO A 96 -15.98 19.87 -17.16
CA PRO A 96 -15.08 21.02 -17.16
C PRO A 96 -13.62 20.58 -17.35
N ILE A 97 -12.88 21.29 -18.19
CA ILE A 97 -11.50 20.95 -18.54
C ILE A 97 -10.53 21.81 -17.71
N VAL A 98 -9.64 21.14 -16.97
CA VAL A 98 -8.60 21.77 -16.15
C VAL A 98 -7.22 21.32 -16.63
N THR A 99 -6.45 22.23 -17.24
CA THR A 99 -5.14 21.90 -17.82
C THR A 99 -4.03 22.82 -17.31
N ASN A 100 -2.87 22.26 -16.96
CA ASN A 100 -1.69 23.01 -16.51
C ASN A 100 -2.02 23.94 -15.34
N VAL A 101 -2.54 23.37 -14.25
CA VAL A 101 -2.86 24.13 -13.05
C VAL A 101 -1.81 23.89 -11.98
N LEU A 102 -1.35 24.96 -11.32
CA LEU A 102 -0.37 24.89 -10.24
C LEU A 102 -0.93 25.52 -8.96
N VAL A 103 -0.98 24.74 -7.88
CA VAL A 103 -1.22 25.22 -6.51
C VAL A 103 0.06 24.99 -5.73
N LYS A 104 0.71 26.08 -5.34
CA LYS A 104 2.05 26.03 -4.75
C LYS A 104 2.10 26.81 -3.44
N ASP A 105 2.72 26.25 -2.42
CA ASP A 105 3.00 26.95 -1.15
C ASP A 105 1.71 27.50 -0.49
N CYS A 106 0.58 26.77 -0.61
CA CYS A 106 -0.73 27.22 -0.16
C CYS A 106 -1.18 26.55 1.14
N THR A 107 -2.05 27.22 1.89
CA THR A 107 -2.63 26.69 3.13
C THR A 107 -4.15 26.66 3.03
N MET A 108 -4.74 25.54 3.43
CA MET A 108 -6.17 25.29 3.53
C MET A 108 -6.55 25.26 5.01
N LEU A 109 -7.50 26.11 5.43
CA LEU A 109 -7.92 26.28 6.82
C LEU A 109 -9.41 25.95 6.99
N SER A 110 -9.75 25.31 8.11
CA SER A 110 -11.11 25.28 8.68
C SER A 110 -12.20 24.61 7.82
N ALA A 111 -11.85 23.58 7.05
CA ALA A 111 -12.83 22.77 6.32
C ALA A 111 -13.43 21.66 7.20
N SER A 112 -14.76 21.45 7.11
CA SER A 112 -15.48 20.38 7.80
C SER A 112 -15.66 19.12 6.95
N ASP A 113 -15.63 19.22 5.62
CA ASP A 113 -15.83 18.09 4.71
C ASP A 113 -14.55 17.76 3.93
N ARG A 114 -14.03 18.69 3.13
CA ARG A 114 -12.88 18.41 2.23
C ARG A 114 -11.79 19.48 2.28
N GLY A 115 -10.53 19.08 2.35
CA GLY A 115 -9.40 20.01 2.17
C GLY A 115 -9.30 20.48 0.72
N ILE A 116 -8.91 19.55 -0.16
CA ILE A 116 -8.87 19.73 -1.62
C ILE A 116 -9.94 18.85 -2.25
N SER A 117 -10.80 19.41 -3.08
CA SER A 117 -11.84 18.69 -3.81
C SER A 117 -11.71 18.91 -5.31
N LEU A 118 -11.39 17.83 -6.03
CA LEU A 118 -11.38 17.73 -7.49
C LEU A 118 -12.49 16.77 -7.87
N HIS A 119 -13.58 17.25 -8.43
CA HIS A 119 -14.78 16.43 -8.61
C HIS A 119 -15.43 16.67 -9.96
N TYR A 120 -15.62 15.60 -10.74
CA TYR A 120 -16.25 15.62 -12.06
C TYR A 120 -15.60 16.62 -13.01
N LEU A 121 -14.28 16.50 -13.16
CA LEU A 121 -13.51 17.30 -14.11
C LEU A 121 -12.71 16.39 -15.04
N GLU A 122 -12.52 16.86 -16.26
CA GLU A 122 -11.47 16.37 -17.13
C GLU A 122 -10.21 17.19 -16.88
N GLY A 123 -9.05 16.57 -16.76
CA GLY A 123 -7.86 17.38 -16.55
C GLY A 123 -6.53 16.75 -16.91
N SER A 124 -5.56 17.62 -17.12
CA SER A 124 -4.18 17.19 -17.31
C SER A 124 -3.19 18.11 -16.64
N ASN A 125 -2.15 17.51 -16.06
CA ASN A 125 -1.02 18.24 -15.48
C ASN A 125 -1.41 19.26 -14.40
N ALA A 126 -2.32 18.88 -13.49
CA ALA A 126 -2.58 19.65 -12.28
C ALA A 126 -1.56 19.26 -11.18
N VAL A 127 -0.90 20.25 -10.60
CA VAL A 127 0.17 20.08 -9.61
C VAL A 127 -0.16 20.82 -8.33
N PHE A 128 -0.21 20.08 -7.23
CA PHE A 128 -0.30 20.59 -5.86
C PHE A 128 1.05 20.36 -5.20
N HIS A 129 1.77 21.44 -4.89
CA HIS A 129 3.12 21.37 -4.37
C HIS A 129 3.26 22.18 -3.09
N ASN A 130 3.70 21.53 -2.01
CA ASN A 130 3.88 22.17 -0.71
C ASN A 130 2.56 22.80 -0.21
N VAL A 131 1.52 21.96 -0.07
CA VAL A 131 0.19 22.40 0.38
C VAL A 131 -0.06 21.84 1.78
N ALA A 132 -0.49 22.70 2.70
CA ALA A 132 -0.87 22.31 4.05
C ALA A 132 -2.38 22.36 4.22
N ILE A 133 -2.98 21.26 4.66
CA ILE A 133 -4.40 21.15 4.98
C ILE A 133 -4.53 21.12 6.50
N GLN A 134 -5.14 22.16 7.05
CA GLN A 134 -5.33 22.37 8.47
C GLN A 134 -6.83 22.48 8.80
N GLY A 135 -7.18 22.04 10.00
CA GLY A 135 -8.56 21.75 10.38
C GLY A 135 -8.83 20.25 10.30
N SER A 136 -10.04 19.83 10.67
CA SER A 136 -10.44 18.42 10.70
C SER A 136 -11.51 18.11 9.66
N PRO A 137 -11.25 18.31 8.34
CA PRO A 137 -12.19 17.89 7.31
C PRO A 137 -12.39 16.37 7.34
N ALA A 138 -13.55 15.88 6.91
CA ALA A 138 -13.77 14.44 6.75
C ALA A 138 -12.75 13.80 5.78
N VAL A 139 -12.30 14.51 4.74
CA VAL A 139 -11.32 14.03 3.75
C VAL A 139 -10.27 15.11 3.46
N GLY A 140 -8.99 14.78 3.55
CA GLY A 140 -7.91 15.70 3.16
C GLY A 140 -7.94 16.04 1.67
N ILE A 141 -7.77 15.02 0.83
CA ILE A 141 -7.83 15.15 -0.64
C ILE A 141 -8.94 14.26 -1.18
N TYR A 142 -9.92 14.85 -1.86
CA TYR A 142 -10.91 14.14 -2.64
C TYR A 142 -10.66 14.43 -4.12
N ALA A 143 -10.35 13.40 -4.91
CA ALA A 143 -10.14 13.52 -6.34
C ALA A 143 -10.91 12.43 -7.08
N ASP A 144 -12.03 12.79 -7.69
CA ASP A 144 -12.78 11.96 -8.65
C ASP A 144 -12.78 12.67 -10.00
N VAL A 145 -11.83 12.28 -10.84
CA VAL A 145 -11.47 13.02 -12.06
C VAL A 145 -11.15 12.06 -13.21
N ASN A 146 -11.37 12.54 -14.43
CA ASN A 146 -10.98 11.85 -15.65
C ASN A 146 -9.76 12.59 -16.22
N GLY A 147 -8.59 11.96 -16.29
CA GLY A 147 -7.43 12.73 -16.75
C GLY A 147 -6.07 12.16 -16.47
N ASN A 148 -5.02 12.86 -16.89
CA ASN A 148 -3.65 12.35 -16.83
C ASN A 148 -2.70 13.32 -16.12
N GLY A 149 -1.77 12.78 -15.31
CA GLY A 149 -0.67 13.58 -14.78
C GLY A 149 -1.02 14.48 -13.59
N PHE A 150 -1.98 14.10 -12.76
CA PHE A 150 -2.21 14.76 -11.47
C PHE A 150 -1.05 14.48 -10.51
N LYS A 151 -0.54 15.53 -9.86
CA LYS A 151 0.61 15.44 -8.96
C LYS A 151 0.30 16.10 -7.63
N PHE A 152 0.49 15.35 -6.55
CA PHE A 152 0.46 15.83 -5.18
C PHE A 152 1.85 15.64 -4.59
N ILE A 153 2.55 16.74 -4.30
CA ILE A 153 3.95 16.73 -3.88
C ILE A 153 4.05 17.52 -2.57
N ASN A 154 4.52 16.86 -1.51
CA ASN A 154 4.66 17.46 -0.18
C ASN A 154 3.33 18.08 0.33
N VAL A 155 2.23 17.34 0.19
CA VAL A 155 0.94 17.73 0.78
C VAL A 155 0.86 17.17 2.20
N SER A 156 0.53 18.02 3.17
CA SER A 156 0.39 17.62 4.59
C SER A 156 -1.04 17.76 5.07
N TYR A 157 -1.48 16.80 5.88
CA TYR A 157 -2.79 16.78 6.50
C TYR A 157 -2.77 16.10 7.88
N ASP A 158 -3.36 16.74 8.88
CA ASP A 158 -3.63 16.17 10.21
C ASP A 158 -5.14 16.01 10.40
N GLY A 159 -5.59 14.76 10.49
CA GLY A 159 -7.00 14.40 10.47
C GLY A 159 -7.79 14.62 11.74
N GLY A 160 -7.15 14.97 12.86
CA GLY A 160 -7.85 15.21 14.13
C GLY A 160 -8.65 14.04 14.69
N GLY A 161 -8.48 12.80 14.18
CA GLY A 161 -9.15 11.59 14.68
C GLY A 161 -10.51 11.25 14.09
N ALA A 162 -10.99 11.95 13.04
CA ALA A 162 -12.29 11.67 12.39
C ALA A 162 -12.24 11.63 10.84
N ALA A 163 -11.05 11.44 10.23
CA ALA A 163 -10.85 11.74 8.81
C ALA A 163 -10.14 10.67 7.97
N GLN A 164 -10.38 10.73 6.66
CA GLN A 164 -9.65 10.05 5.58
C GLN A 164 -8.55 10.95 5.00
N GLY A 165 -7.37 10.39 4.68
CA GLY A 165 -6.25 11.17 4.12
C GLY A 165 -6.50 11.61 2.67
N ALA A 166 -6.54 10.64 1.76
CA ALA A 166 -6.86 10.87 0.36
C ALA A 166 -7.85 9.83 -0.20
N TYR A 167 -8.75 10.29 -1.07
CA TYR A 167 -9.65 9.49 -1.89
C TYR A 167 -9.38 9.82 -3.36
N LEU A 168 -8.84 8.86 -4.11
CA LEU A 168 -8.54 8.99 -5.53
C LEU A 168 -9.42 8.01 -6.31
N ALA A 169 -10.24 8.53 -7.21
CA ALA A 169 -11.15 7.76 -8.02
C ALA A 169 -11.19 8.30 -9.46
N THR A 170 -11.63 7.44 -10.37
CA THR A 170 -12.07 7.85 -11.71
C THR A 170 -13.56 7.57 -11.85
N SER A 171 -14.27 8.47 -12.53
CA SER A 171 -15.70 8.30 -12.79
C SER A 171 -15.90 7.51 -14.10
N LEU A 172 -16.94 6.66 -14.11
CA LEU A 172 -17.58 6.05 -15.28
C LEU A 172 -16.69 5.75 -16.51
N ASN A 173 -16.05 4.57 -16.56
CA ASN A 173 -15.41 4.00 -17.76
C ASN A 173 -14.24 4.78 -18.40
N PHE A 174 -13.75 5.87 -17.80
CA PHE A 174 -12.58 6.59 -18.30
C PHE A 174 -11.27 6.07 -17.71
N GLU A 175 -10.22 6.08 -18.53
CA GLU A 175 -8.87 5.72 -18.11
C GLU A 175 -8.14 6.98 -17.62
N SER A 176 -7.56 6.89 -16.43
CA SER A 176 -6.74 7.96 -15.86
C SER A 176 -5.37 7.41 -15.55
N ALA A 177 -4.31 8.12 -15.90
CA ALA A 177 -2.95 7.60 -15.84
C ALA A 177 -1.92 8.60 -15.31
N ASN A 178 -0.76 8.08 -14.93
CA ASN A 178 0.43 8.86 -14.57
C ASN A 178 0.23 9.77 -13.35
N TRP A 179 -0.50 9.30 -12.35
CA TRP A 179 -0.61 10.04 -11.09
C TRP A 179 0.65 9.89 -10.27
N LEU A 180 1.00 10.95 -9.56
CA LEU A 180 2.10 10.97 -8.63
C LEU A 180 1.65 11.53 -7.29
N MET A 181 1.79 10.75 -6.22
CA MET A 181 1.79 11.29 -4.86
C MET A 181 3.18 11.07 -4.27
N ARG A 182 3.87 12.16 -3.93
CA ARG A 182 5.25 12.13 -3.43
C ARG A 182 5.39 12.94 -2.16
N GLY A 183 6.03 12.38 -1.14
CA GLY A 183 6.40 13.14 0.06
C GLY A 183 5.20 13.63 0.87
N CYS A 184 4.00 13.08 0.63
CA CYS A 184 2.79 13.51 1.32
C CYS A 184 2.69 12.85 2.70
N SER A 185 2.18 13.60 3.68
CA SER A 185 2.05 13.16 5.07
C SER A 185 0.62 13.33 5.55
N PHE A 186 -0.06 12.22 5.83
CA PHE A 186 -1.42 12.19 6.36
C PHE A 186 -1.41 11.48 7.70
N THR A 187 -1.72 12.21 8.77
CA THR A 187 -1.57 11.73 10.15
C THR A 187 -2.87 11.84 10.92
N ASN A 188 -2.96 11.12 12.04
CA ASN A 188 -4.12 11.16 12.95
C ASN A 188 -5.46 10.84 12.26
N LEU A 189 -5.45 9.80 11.41
CA LEU A 189 -6.58 9.42 10.58
C LEU A 189 -7.44 8.36 11.28
N SER A 190 -8.76 8.48 11.24
CA SER A 190 -9.67 7.41 11.66
C SER A 190 -10.33 6.66 10.50
N GLY A 191 -10.16 7.16 9.28
CA GLY A 191 -10.62 6.50 8.05
C GLY A 191 -9.52 5.68 7.39
N ILE A 192 -9.39 5.89 6.07
CA ILE A 192 -8.33 5.29 5.24
C ILE A 192 -7.21 6.32 5.03
N GLY A 193 -5.95 5.91 5.00
CA GLY A 193 -4.83 6.79 4.64
C GLY A 193 -4.91 7.24 3.19
N LEU A 194 -4.88 6.29 2.27
CA LEU A 194 -5.03 6.51 0.83
C LEU A 194 -5.99 5.46 0.26
N HIS A 195 -7.15 5.90 -0.20
CA HIS A 195 -8.11 5.06 -0.90
C HIS A 195 -8.00 5.33 -2.41
N ILE A 196 -7.71 4.29 -3.17
CA ILE A 196 -7.63 4.31 -4.62
C ILE A 196 -8.73 3.43 -5.17
N ARG A 197 -9.61 3.98 -5.98
CA ARG A 197 -10.75 3.27 -6.58
C ARG A 197 -10.74 3.44 -8.10
N ASN A 198 -11.06 2.37 -8.82
CA ASN A 198 -11.12 2.32 -10.29
C ASN A 198 -9.75 2.55 -10.98
N ALA A 199 -9.73 2.34 -12.31
CA ALA A 199 -8.54 2.12 -13.14
C ALA A 199 -7.57 3.32 -13.27
N LEU A 200 -6.84 3.63 -12.19
CA LEU A 200 -5.62 4.44 -12.24
C LEU A 200 -4.49 3.62 -12.86
N LYS A 201 -4.18 3.89 -14.13
CA LYS A 201 -3.07 3.24 -14.83
C LYS A 201 -1.76 3.91 -14.47
N THR A 202 -0.68 3.11 -14.45
CA THR A 202 0.72 3.59 -14.41
C THR A 202 0.96 4.74 -13.41
N SER A 203 0.56 4.54 -12.14
CA SER A 203 0.61 5.59 -11.12
C SER A 203 1.55 5.22 -9.97
N THR A 204 2.23 6.24 -9.41
CA THR A 204 3.26 6.07 -8.38
C THR A 204 2.89 6.82 -7.11
N PHE A 205 2.97 6.12 -5.99
CA PHE A 205 2.76 6.62 -4.64
C PHE A 205 4.04 6.36 -3.86
N GLU A 206 4.77 7.41 -3.50
CA GLU A 206 6.11 7.26 -2.94
C GLU A 206 6.45 8.25 -1.84
N ASN A 207 7.33 7.84 -0.94
CA ASN A 207 7.77 8.69 0.18
C ASN A 207 6.58 9.18 1.01
N LEU A 208 5.54 8.35 1.14
CA LEU A 208 4.34 8.70 1.90
C LEU A 208 4.56 8.42 3.38
N THR A 209 3.99 9.27 4.23
CA THR A 209 3.86 9.00 5.68
C THR A 209 2.39 8.96 6.03
N LEU A 210 1.87 7.77 6.34
CA LEU A 210 0.48 7.53 6.68
C LEU A 210 0.39 7.02 8.12
N THR A 211 -0.30 7.77 8.99
CA THR A 211 -0.46 7.40 10.41
C THR A 211 -1.93 7.38 10.79
N GLY A 212 -2.42 6.19 11.13
CA GLY A 212 -3.76 5.97 11.63
C GLY A 212 -3.87 6.14 13.14
N ALA A 213 -5.08 6.41 13.60
CA ALA A 213 -5.49 6.28 15.00
C ALA A 213 -6.08 4.88 15.24
N ALA A 214 -6.15 4.48 16.51
CA ALA A 214 -6.80 3.23 16.91
C ALA A 214 -8.26 3.18 16.39
N GLY A 215 -8.65 2.06 15.77
CA GLY A 215 -9.98 1.90 15.16
C GLY A 215 -10.10 2.40 13.72
N SER A 216 -9.02 2.92 13.13
CA SER A 216 -9.00 3.30 11.71
C SER A 216 -9.09 2.09 10.77
N SER A 217 -9.48 2.33 9.52
CA SER A 217 -9.73 1.25 8.55
C SER A 217 -8.44 0.72 7.92
N HIS A 218 -7.86 1.41 6.93
CA HIS A 218 -6.71 0.90 6.19
C HIS A 218 -5.65 1.98 5.98
N GLY A 219 -4.37 1.62 5.94
CA GLY A 219 -3.33 2.57 5.55
C GLY A 219 -3.46 2.96 4.08
N ILE A 220 -3.36 1.97 3.19
CA ILE A 220 -3.66 2.11 1.77
C ILE A 220 -4.70 1.07 1.39
N PHE A 221 -5.76 1.47 0.70
CA PHE A 221 -6.74 0.56 0.13
C PHE A 221 -6.87 0.79 -1.37
N VAL A 222 -6.52 -0.23 -2.15
CA VAL A 222 -6.74 -0.26 -3.61
C VAL A 222 -7.96 -1.13 -3.89
N ASP A 223 -9.01 -0.54 -4.44
CA ASP A 223 -10.26 -1.19 -4.80
C ASP A 223 -10.49 -1.14 -6.33
N ASP A 224 -10.10 -2.20 -7.03
CA ASP A 224 -10.30 -2.40 -8.47
C ASP A 224 -11.46 -3.38 -8.77
N SER A 225 -12.39 -3.57 -7.82
CA SER A 225 -13.45 -4.59 -7.90
C SER A 225 -14.62 -4.23 -8.84
N LEU A 226 -14.75 -2.97 -9.25
CA LEU A 226 -15.96 -2.43 -9.90
C LEU A 226 -15.94 -2.37 -11.43
N ALA A 227 -14.96 -2.97 -12.07
CA ALA A 227 -14.98 -3.09 -13.53
C ALA A 227 -15.97 -4.17 -13.97
N THR A 228 -17.26 -3.81 -14.01
CA THR A 228 -18.42 -4.64 -14.38
C THR A 228 -18.42 -5.09 -15.84
N THR A 229 -17.46 -4.65 -16.66
CA THR A 229 -17.26 -5.13 -18.02
C THR A 229 -15.91 -5.87 -18.17
N PRO A 230 -15.87 -7.07 -18.79
CA PRO A 230 -14.65 -7.90 -18.91
C PRO A 230 -13.57 -7.34 -19.86
N SER A 231 -13.56 -6.04 -20.17
CA SER A 231 -12.59 -5.50 -21.11
C SER A 231 -11.21 -5.36 -20.45
N SER A 232 -10.16 -5.69 -21.20
CA SER A 232 -8.74 -5.54 -20.84
C SER A 232 -8.31 -4.09 -20.51
N LYS A 233 -9.24 -3.14 -20.51
CA LYS A 233 -9.03 -1.71 -20.30
C LYS A 233 -8.88 -1.30 -18.84
N HIS A 234 -9.16 -2.19 -17.89
CA HIS A 234 -9.08 -1.90 -16.45
C HIS A 234 -7.95 -2.68 -15.75
N VAL A 235 -6.76 -2.72 -16.34
CA VAL A 235 -5.56 -3.17 -15.63
C VAL A 235 -4.88 -1.93 -15.08
N SER A 236 -5.06 -1.68 -13.78
CA SER A 236 -4.26 -0.70 -13.05
C SER A 236 -2.86 -1.28 -12.82
N THR A 237 -1.84 -0.41 -12.82
CA THR A 237 -0.46 -0.82 -12.46
C THR A 237 0.05 0.27 -11.56
N LEU A 238 0.01 -0.02 -10.27
CA LEU A 238 0.34 0.94 -9.22
C LEU A 238 1.66 0.54 -8.59
N THR A 239 2.53 1.52 -8.36
CA THR A 239 3.73 1.35 -7.55
C THR A 239 3.58 2.13 -6.27
N ILE A 240 3.56 1.42 -5.14
CA ILE A 240 3.65 1.98 -3.80
C ILE A 240 5.08 1.72 -3.33
N ARG A 241 5.83 2.78 -3.02
CA ARG A 241 7.24 2.60 -2.61
C ARG A 241 7.75 3.54 -1.53
N ASN A 242 8.77 3.12 -0.81
CA ASN A 242 9.48 3.94 0.17
C ASN A 242 8.53 4.70 1.12
N SER A 243 7.48 4.03 1.60
CA SER A 243 6.41 4.67 2.37
C SER A 243 6.32 4.09 3.77
N ILE A 244 5.99 4.94 4.75
CA ILE A 244 5.79 4.58 6.16
C ILE A 244 4.29 4.56 6.42
N ILE A 245 3.79 3.42 6.89
CA ILE A 245 2.37 3.17 7.15
C ILE A 245 2.24 2.61 8.55
N SER A 246 1.58 3.32 9.45
CA SER A 246 1.55 2.92 10.86
C SER A 246 0.22 3.17 11.57
N GLY A 247 -0.09 2.33 12.56
CA GLY A 247 -1.18 2.56 13.52
C GLY A 247 -2.60 2.38 12.99
N PHE A 248 -2.78 1.68 11.86
CA PHE A 248 -4.12 1.46 11.29
C PHE A 248 -4.85 0.30 11.97
N GLY A 249 -6.15 0.44 12.23
CA GLY A 249 -6.95 -0.60 12.90
C GLY A 249 -7.27 -1.84 12.05
N GLY A 250 -7.38 -1.70 10.72
CA GLY A 250 -7.42 -2.81 9.77
C GLY A 250 -6.06 -3.04 9.11
N ASP A 251 -6.05 -3.32 7.81
CA ASP A 251 -4.82 -3.65 7.08
C ASP A 251 -3.92 -2.42 6.83
N GLY A 252 -2.60 -2.60 6.92
CA GLY A 252 -1.64 -1.57 6.51
C GLY A 252 -1.78 -1.24 5.03
N VAL A 253 -1.71 -2.25 4.16
CA VAL A 253 -2.03 -2.14 2.74
C VAL A 253 -2.99 -3.25 2.34
N ARG A 254 -4.15 -2.91 1.79
CA ARG A 254 -5.08 -3.85 1.16
C ARG A 254 -5.16 -3.58 -0.34
N VAL A 255 -5.02 -4.64 -1.12
CA VAL A 255 -5.12 -4.58 -2.58
C VAL A 255 -6.15 -5.59 -3.05
N ASN A 256 -7.23 -5.07 -3.63
CA ASN A 256 -8.23 -5.81 -4.37
C ASN A 256 -8.01 -5.52 -5.86
N GLY A 257 -7.10 -6.24 -6.51
CA GLY A 257 -6.71 -5.90 -7.88
C GLY A 257 -5.44 -6.59 -8.38
N ASN A 258 -5.05 -6.28 -9.61
CA ASN A 258 -4.03 -7.02 -10.36
C ASN A 258 -2.85 -6.11 -10.73
N SER A 259 -1.63 -6.67 -10.78
CA SER A 259 -0.42 -6.01 -11.31
C SER A 259 0.10 -4.80 -10.54
N HIS A 260 0.06 -4.85 -9.22
CA HIS A 260 0.61 -3.81 -8.35
C HIS A 260 2.00 -4.17 -7.80
N THR A 261 2.80 -3.16 -7.47
CA THR A 261 4.09 -3.32 -6.79
C THR A 261 4.06 -2.55 -5.48
N ILE A 262 4.34 -3.25 -4.38
CA ILE A 262 4.53 -2.69 -3.04
C ILE A 262 5.98 -2.98 -2.65
N ARG A 263 6.80 -1.93 -2.51
CA ARG A 263 8.23 -2.11 -2.28
C ARG A 263 8.86 -1.12 -1.33
N ASP A 264 9.90 -1.52 -0.62
CA ASP A 264 10.69 -0.63 0.26
C ASP A 264 9.82 0.09 1.30
N CYS A 265 8.66 -0.46 1.70
CA CYS A 265 7.76 0.18 2.65
C CYS A 265 8.00 -0.33 4.07
N THR A 266 7.77 0.55 5.04
CA THR A 266 7.72 0.19 6.47
C THR A 266 6.27 0.20 6.93
N ILE A 267 5.75 -0.95 7.33
CA ILE A 267 4.36 -1.14 7.77
C ILE A 267 4.38 -1.62 9.22
N THR A 268 3.77 -0.87 10.14
CA THR A 268 3.88 -1.16 11.57
C THR A 268 2.54 -1.06 12.31
N GLY A 269 2.25 -2.02 13.19
CA GLY A 269 1.14 -1.90 14.13
C GLY A 269 -0.25 -1.90 13.48
N ALA A 270 -0.41 -2.61 12.36
CA ALA A 270 -1.73 -2.79 11.74
C ALA A 270 -2.57 -3.76 12.59
N GLY A 271 -3.81 -3.38 12.94
CA GLY A 271 -4.74 -4.24 13.70
C GLY A 271 -5.31 -5.40 12.88
N GLY A 272 -5.27 -5.29 11.54
CA GLY A 272 -5.50 -6.38 10.61
C GLY A 272 -4.19 -7.01 10.14
N HIS A 273 -3.95 -7.02 8.84
CA HIS A 273 -2.75 -7.55 8.19
C HIS A 273 -1.75 -6.44 7.84
N GLY A 274 -0.47 -6.77 7.71
CA GLY A 274 0.51 -5.81 7.19
C GLY A 274 0.20 -5.47 5.73
N VAL A 275 0.23 -6.49 4.88
CA VAL A 275 -0.18 -6.44 3.48
C VAL A 275 -1.20 -7.54 3.21
N ASN A 276 -2.35 -7.19 2.65
CA ASN A 276 -3.42 -8.09 2.28
C ASN A 276 -3.68 -8.04 0.78
N LEU A 277 -3.26 -9.09 0.06
CA LEU A 277 -3.39 -9.21 -1.38
C LEU A 277 -4.58 -10.11 -1.69
N LEU A 278 -5.68 -9.51 -2.13
CA LEU A 278 -6.91 -10.19 -2.48
C LEU A 278 -7.14 -10.10 -3.99
N ASP A 279 -7.43 -11.25 -4.61
CA ASP A 279 -8.11 -11.27 -5.90
C ASP A 279 -9.60 -11.62 -5.72
N GLU A 280 -10.43 -10.58 -5.62
CA GLU A 280 -11.89 -10.71 -5.66
C GLU A 280 -12.44 -10.70 -7.11
N SER A 281 -11.59 -10.71 -8.13
CA SER A 281 -12.05 -10.67 -9.53
C SER A 281 -12.63 -12.02 -9.97
N THR A 282 -13.91 -12.21 -9.69
CA THR A 282 -14.72 -13.37 -10.14
C THR A 282 -14.80 -13.55 -11.66
N LEU A 283 -14.17 -12.69 -12.47
CA LEU A 283 -14.40 -12.56 -13.91
C LEU A 283 -13.12 -12.48 -14.77
N ARG A 284 -11.90 -12.66 -14.25
CA ARG A 284 -10.67 -12.39 -15.02
C ARG A 284 -9.64 -13.53 -15.04
N PRO A 285 -9.34 -14.11 -16.22
CA PRO A 285 -8.20 -14.99 -16.43
C PRO A 285 -6.98 -14.20 -16.92
N VAL A 286 -6.64 -13.07 -16.28
CA VAL A 286 -5.42 -12.33 -16.64
C VAL A 286 -4.30 -12.81 -15.73
N ALA A 287 -3.16 -13.16 -16.32
CA ALA A 287 -1.92 -13.40 -15.57
C ALA A 287 -1.57 -12.11 -14.81
N SER A 288 -1.98 -12.04 -13.54
CA SER A 288 -1.68 -10.92 -12.68
C SER A 288 -0.51 -11.29 -11.78
N LEU A 289 0.38 -10.33 -11.59
CA LEU A 289 1.55 -10.45 -10.73
C LEU A 289 1.55 -9.26 -9.79
N VAL A 290 1.11 -9.46 -8.55
CA VAL A 290 1.41 -8.47 -7.50
C VAL A 290 2.77 -8.81 -6.88
N GLN A 291 3.62 -7.80 -6.77
CA GLN A 291 4.93 -7.90 -6.14
C GLN A 291 4.90 -7.20 -4.78
N CYS A 292 5.25 -7.92 -3.73
CA CYS A 292 5.45 -7.39 -2.39
C CYS A 292 6.91 -7.67 -2.00
N VAL A 293 7.78 -6.68 -2.19
CA VAL A 293 9.24 -6.88 -2.11
C VAL A 293 9.97 -5.87 -1.25
N SER A 294 10.99 -6.30 -0.51
CA SER A 294 11.84 -5.37 0.27
C SER A 294 11.08 -4.53 1.31
N ASN A 295 9.98 -5.05 1.87
CA ASN A 295 9.21 -4.35 2.90
C ASN A 295 9.60 -4.81 4.30
N THR A 296 9.52 -3.89 5.27
CA THR A 296 9.62 -4.17 6.70
C THR A 296 8.24 -4.11 7.31
N ILE A 297 7.72 -5.25 7.78
CA ILE A 297 6.35 -5.40 8.28
C ILE A 297 6.41 -5.93 9.70
N THR A 298 5.97 -5.13 10.66
CA THR A 298 6.22 -5.40 12.08
C THR A 298 5.00 -5.16 12.96
N ASP A 299 4.87 -5.98 14.01
CA ASP A 299 3.89 -5.81 15.07
C ASP A 299 2.43 -5.72 14.57
N CYS A 300 2.11 -6.34 13.44
CA CYS A 300 0.73 -6.46 12.98
C CYS A 300 0.00 -7.54 13.78
N ALA A 301 -1.24 -7.28 14.18
CA ALA A 301 -2.02 -8.23 15.00
C ALA A 301 -2.42 -9.48 14.21
N GLY A 302 -2.70 -9.35 12.91
CA GLY A 302 -2.91 -10.45 11.99
C GLY A 302 -1.61 -10.90 11.31
N THR A 303 -1.71 -11.44 10.09
CA THR A 303 -0.57 -11.85 9.29
C THR A 303 0.22 -10.65 8.73
N GLY A 304 1.54 -10.75 8.65
CA GLY A 304 2.40 -9.78 7.98
C GLY A 304 2.07 -9.66 6.49
N VAL A 305 2.03 -10.77 5.74
CA VAL A 305 1.54 -10.80 4.35
C VAL A 305 0.50 -11.89 4.16
N VAL A 306 -0.69 -11.52 3.70
CA VAL A 306 -1.74 -12.44 3.24
C VAL A 306 -1.78 -12.44 1.72
N VAL A 307 -1.83 -13.63 1.15
CA VAL A 307 -1.94 -13.88 -0.28
C VAL A 307 -3.20 -14.71 -0.53
N GLU A 308 -4.14 -14.15 -1.28
CA GLU A 308 -5.36 -14.84 -1.69
C GLU A 308 -5.59 -14.67 -3.19
N GLY A 309 -5.76 -15.79 -3.90
CA GLY A 309 -6.09 -15.75 -5.32
C GLY A 309 -4.90 -16.03 -6.24
N GLN A 310 -4.47 -15.06 -7.03
CA GLN A 310 -3.64 -15.22 -8.24
C GLN A 310 -2.16 -15.52 -7.95
N THR A 311 -1.29 -15.31 -8.94
CA THR A 311 0.15 -15.49 -8.83
C THR A 311 0.79 -14.24 -8.22
N HIS A 312 1.48 -14.40 -7.10
CA HIS A 312 2.15 -13.30 -6.41
C HIS A 312 3.64 -13.60 -6.21
N THR A 313 4.46 -12.55 -6.19
CA THR A 313 5.86 -12.64 -5.76
C THR A 313 6.04 -11.89 -4.45
N ILE A 314 6.38 -12.62 -3.40
CA ILE A 314 6.64 -12.10 -2.06
C ILE A 314 8.10 -12.38 -1.74
N GLY A 315 8.94 -11.34 -1.70
CA GLY A 315 10.35 -11.61 -1.43
C GLY A 315 11.18 -10.48 -0.87
N TYR A 316 12.30 -10.83 -0.26
CA TYR A 316 13.19 -9.86 0.39
C TYR A 316 12.51 -9.04 1.50
N ASN A 317 11.40 -9.53 2.08
CA ASN A 317 10.72 -8.82 3.16
C ASN A 317 11.26 -9.23 4.53
N THR A 318 11.20 -8.31 5.48
CA THR A 318 11.49 -8.52 6.89
C THR A 318 10.18 -8.47 7.68
N LEU A 319 9.79 -9.61 8.27
CA LEU A 319 8.51 -9.83 8.94
C LEU A 319 8.75 -10.15 10.41
N LEU A 320 8.45 -9.20 11.31
CA LEU A 320 8.79 -9.31 12.73
C LEU A 320 7.57 -9.23 13.63
N ARG A 321 7.40 -10.20 14.54
CA ARG A 321 6.38 -10.16 15.61
C ARG A 321 4.97 -9.89 15.10
N ASN A 322 4.65 -10.40 13.92
CA ASN A 322 3.29 -10.38 13.40
C ASN A 322 2.51 -11.57 14.00
N GLY A 323 1.18 -11.54 13.95
CA GLY A 323 0.37 -12.68 14.34
C GLY A 323 0.76 -13.93 13.55
N GLU A 324 1.01 -13.76 12.26
CA GLU A 324 1.62 -14.76 11.38
C GLU A 324 2.61 -14.10 10.41
N GLY A 325 3.58 -14.84 9.87
CA GLY A 325 4.54 -14.28 8.91
C GLY A 325 3.91 -14.08 7.53
N ILE A 326 3.79 -15.17 6.77
CA ILE A 326 3.15 -15.18 5.44
C ILE A 326 2.07 -16.25 5.41
N ARG A 327 0.87 -15.86 5.01
CA ARG A 327 -0.31 -16.73 4.85
C ARG A 327 -0.72 -16.78 3.38
N VAL A 328 -0.76 -17.99 2.81
CA VAL A 328 -1.37 -18.24 1.50
C VAL A 328 -2.73 -18.88 1.73
N ARG A 329 -3.82 -18.19 1.36
CA ARG A 329 -5.18 -18.76 1.41
C ARG A 329 -5.61 -19.28 0.04
N ASN A 330 -5.80 -20.59 -0.02
CA ASN A 330 -6.35 -21.24 -1.20
C ASN A 330 -7.88 -21.26 -1.10
N GLY A 331 -8.54 -20.23 -1.65
CA GLY A 331 -9.94 -20.34 -2.10
C GLY A 331 -11.01 -19.74 -1.19
N ILE A 332 -11.47 -18.54 -1.53
CA ILE A 332 -12.71 -18.00 -0.95
C ILE A 332 -13.93 -18.16 -1.86
N LEU A 333 -13.85 -18.05 -3.20
CA LEU A 333 -15.00 -18.33 -4.08
C LEU A 333 -14.57 -18.88 -5.44
N ARG A 334 -14.93 -20.13 -5.75
CA ARG A 334 -15.01 -20.60 -7.14
C ARG A 334 -16.49 -20.64 -7.52
N THR A 335 -16.93 -19.78 -8.43
CA THR A 335 -18.05 -20.14 -9.31
C THR A 335 -17.54 -21.22 -10.27
N ALA A 336 -18.36 -22.24 -10.54
CA ALA A 336 -17.98 -23.37 -11.38
C ALA A 336 -17.49 -22.88 -12.77
N GLY A 337 -16.25 -23.22 -13.13
CA GLY A 337 -15.70 -22.93 -14.46
C GLY A 337 -14.36 -22.18 -14.51
N GLN A 338 -13.86 -21.62 -13.41
CA GLN A 338 -12.56 -20.93 -13.40
C GLN A 338 -11.47 -21.79 -12.74
N ALA A 339 -10.61 -22.39 -13.58
CA ALA A 339 -9.35 -22.98 -13.17
C ALA A 339 -8.23 -21.96 -13.45
N SER A 340 -7.85 -21.15 -12.46
CA SER A 340 -6.57 -20.45 -12.50
C SER A 340 -5.50 -21.34 -11.88
N ASN A 341 -4.40 -21.57 -12.62
CA ASN A 341 -3.18 -22.14 -12.05
C ASN A 341 -2.55 -21.06 -11.16
N LYS A 342 -2.52 -21.31 -9.85
CA LYS A 342 -1.94 -20.38 -8.87
C LYS A 342 -0.48 -20.75 -8.65
N SER A 343 0.43 -19.82 -8.95
CA SER A 343 1.87 -20.06 -8.77
C SER A 343 2.54 -18.97 -7.97
N ASN A 344 2.41 -18.99 -6.64
CA ASN A 344 3.09 -18.00 -5.81
C ASN A 344 4.58 -18.30 -5.67
N THR A 345 5.40 -17.24 -5.69
CA THR A 345 6.83 -17.32 -5.37
C THR A 345 7.10 -16.57 -4.07
N ILE A 346 7.53 -17.28 -3.04
CA ILE A 346 7.91 -16.76 -1.73
C ILE A 346 9.42 -16.94 -1.58
N ILE A 347 10.19 -15.86 -1.63
CA ILE A 347 11.64 -15.92 -1.81
C ILE A 347 12.42 -14.98 -0.91
N ARG A 348 13.48 -15.46 -0.25
CA ARG A 348 14.41 -14.60 0.52
C ARG A 348 13.73 -13.70 1.56
N ASN A 349 12.68 -14.18 2.23
CA ASN A 349 12.06 -13.45 3.35
C ASN A 349 12.71 -13.83 4.69
N ALA A 350 12.90 -12.83 5.54
CA ALA A 350 13.31 -12.97 6.93
C ALA A 350 12.06 -12.90 7.83
N ILE A 351 11.76 -13.98 8.55
CA ILE A 351 10.51 -14.13 9.31
C ILE A 351 10.85 -14.52 10.75
N TYR A 352 10.56 -13.63 11.70
CA TYR A 352 10.95 -13.80 13.10
C TYR A 352 9.82 -13.49 14.07
N GLY A 353 9.57 -14.42 14.98
CA GLY A 353 8.70 -14.21 16.14
C GLY A 353 7.22 -14.10 15.80
N SER A 354 6.37 -14.73 16.60
CA SER A 354 4.92 -14.48 16.57
C SER A 354 4.51 -13.52 17.68
N SER A 355 3.53 -12.65 17.41
CA SER A 355 2.81 -11.95 18.48
C SER A 355 1.74 -12.81 19.16
N ILE A 356 1.43 -14.02 18.64
CA ILE A 356 0.41 -14.92 19.19
C ILE A 356 0.93 -16.36 19.38
N PRO A 357 0.56 -17.07 20.47
CA PRO A 357 1.05 -18.42 20.76
C PRO A 357 0.67 -19.51 19.74
N SER A 358 -0.27 -19.27 18.83
CA SER A 358 -0.68 -20.21 17.78
C SER A 358 -0.23 -19.81 16.38
N GLY A 359 0.54 -18.72 16.26
CA GLY A 359 0.93 -18.13 14.99
C GLY A 359 1.94 -19.00 14.25
N SER A 360 1.80 -19.02 12.92
CA SER A 360 2.70 -19.71 11.99
C SER A 360 3.58 -18.73 11.22
N GLY A 361 4.85 -19.08 11.03
CA GLY A 361 5.78 -18.25 10.23
C GLY A 361 5.46 -18.30 8.73
N LEU A 362 5.34 -19.52 8.18
CA LEU A 362 4.81 -19.77 6.84
C LEU A 362 3.57 -20.66 6.94
N TRP A 363 2.45 -20.24 6.36
CA TRP A 363 1.20 -20.97 6.46
C TRP A 363 0.44 -21.06 5.14
N GLU A 364 0.00 -22.26 4.80
CA GLU A 364 -0.94 -22.51 3.72
C GLU A 364 -2.29 -22.99 4.29
N ALA A 365 -3.30 -22.11 4.25
CA ALA A 365 -4.63 -22.42 4.75
C ALA A 365 -5.41 -23.25 3.72
N ARG A 366 -6.02 -24.37 4.16
CA ARG A 366 -7.12 -25.01 3.43
C ARG A 366 -8.43 -24.42 3.93
N ASN A 367 -9.32 -24.04 3.03
CA ASN A 367 -10.71 -23.80 3.37
C ASN A 367 -11.41 -25.16 3.52
N PRO A 368 -11.77 -25.62 4.74
CA PRO A 368 -12.40 -26.93 4.94
C PRO A 368 -13.79 -27.03 4.29
N ALA A 369 -14.41 -25.92 3.92
CA ALA A 369 -15.72 -25.89 3.26
C ALA A 369 -15.66 -26.15 1.75
N ILE A 370 -14.48 -26.16 1.13
CA ILE A 370 -14.30 -26.40 -0.31
C ILE A 370 -13.59 -27.74 -0.51
N THR A 371 -14.38 -28.80 -0.61
CA THR A 371 -13.89 -30.18 -0.81
C THR A 371 -13.42 -30.46 -2.24
N ASN A 372 -13.76 -29.59 -3.19
CA ASN A 372 -13.39 -29.67 -4.60
C ASN A 372 -12.63 -28.41 -5.02
N ASP A 373 -11.33 -28.34 -4.71
CA ASP A 373 -10.40 -27.38 -5.33
C ASP A 373 -9.65 -28.10 -6.48
N PRO A 374 -10.18 -28.08 -7.73
CA PRO A 374 -9.67 -28.95 -8.80
C PRO A 374 -8.40 -28.45 -9.51
N GLY A 375 -7.77 -27.36 -9.05
CA GLY A 375 -6.56 -26.81 -9.67
C GLY A 375 -5.28 -27.17 -8.91
N PRO A 376 -4.17 -27.57 -9.57
CA PRO A 376 -2.88 -27.74 -8.91
C PRO A 376 -2.33 -26.36 -8.50
N ASN A 377 -2.52 -25.98 -7.23
CA ASN A 377 -1.82 -24.83 -6.66
C ASN A 377 -0.35 -25.21 -6.49
N THR A 378 0.54 -24.44 -7.12
CA THR A 378 2.00 -24.68 -7.13
C THR A 378 2.70 -23.53 -6.44
N ASN A 379 2.98 -23.64 -5.14
CA ASN A 379 3.71 -22.58 -4.44
C ASN A 379 5.21 -22.92 -4.39
N THR A 380 6.05 -21.92 -4.69
CA THR A 380 7.51 -22.03 -4.69
C THR A 380 8.09 -21.23 -3.52
N TYR A 381 8.73 -21.92 -2.58
CA TYR A 381 9.36 -21.34 -1.39
C TYR A 381 10.89 -21.50 -1.51
N LEU A 382 11.59 -20.41 -1.78
CA LEU A 382 13.03 -20.42 -2.03
C LEU A 382 13.77 -19.57 -0.99
N ASN A 383 14.80 -20.12 -0.36
CA ASN A 383 15.75 -19.30 0.39
C ASN A 383 15.09 -18.43 1.47
N ASN A 384 14.05 -18.87 2.20
CA ASN A 384 13.47 -18.10 3.31
C ASN A 384 14.13 -18.48 4.64
N THR A 385 14.11 -17.59 5.62
CA THR A 385 14.56 -17.88 7.00
C THR A 385 13.41 -17.65 7.97
N VAL A 386 13.00 -18.69 8.68
CA VAL A 386 11.90 -18.66 9.65
C VAL A 386 12.44 -19.05 11.02
N THR A 387 12.26 -18.17 12.00
CA THR A 387 12.92 -18.27 13.31
C THR A 387 11.95 -17.94 14.45
N ASP A 388 11.98 -18.71 15.54
CA ASP A 388 11.27 -18.41 16.80
C ASP A 388 9.73 -18.32 16.67
N TRP A 389 9.12 -19.30 16.01
CA TRP A 389 7.65 -19.40 15.85
C TRP A 389 7.07 -20.58 16.63
N ALA A 390 5.88 -20.38 17.21
CA ALA A 390 5.18 -21.38 18.01
C ALA A 390 4.65 -22.56 17.18
N VAL A 391 4.16 -22.29 15.97
CA VAL A 391 3.89 -23.29 14.93
C VAL A 391 4.84 -23.02 13.78
N GLY A 392 5.72 -23.97 13.49
CA GLY A 392 6.86 -23.70 12.63
C GLY A 392 6.47 -23.36 11.20
N THR A 393 5.82 -24.30 10.51
CA THR A 393 5.33 -24.14 9.14
C THR A 393 4.33 -25.23 8.81
N GLU A 394 3.32 -24.89 8.01
CA GLU A 394 2.34 -25.85 7.52
C GLU A 394 2.09 -25.66 6.02
N PHE A 395 2.42 -26.72 5.27
CA PHE A 395 2.24 -26.80 3.81
C PHE A 395 1.16 -27.82 3.50
N ARG A 396 0.14 -27.40 2.74
CA ARG A 396 -1.06 -28.20 2.52
C ARG A 396 -1.46 -28.34 1.04
N GLY A 397 -0.71 -27.75 0.11
CA GLY A 397 -0.93 -27.78 -1.34
C GLY A 397 -0.45 -29.04 -2.06
N PHE A 398 -0.92 -29.24 -3.29
CA PHE A 398 -0.73 -30.47 -4.09
C PHE A 398 0.58 -30.48 -4.91
N SER A 399 1.30 -29.36 -5.06
CA SER A 399 2.54 -29.27 -5.84
C SER A 399 3.48 -28.17 -5.35
N ASN A 400 3.92 -28.24 -4.08
CA ASN A 400 4.82 -27.22 -3.53
C ASN A 400 6.30 -27.54 -3.84
N ARG A 401 7.06 -26.54 -4.30
CA ARG A 401 8.52 -26.58 -4.42
C ARG A 401 9.14 -25.86 -3.23
N ILE A 402 9.87 -26.57 -2.38
CA ILE A 402 10.53 -26.00 -1.20
C ILE A 402 12.03 -26.24 -1.34
N GLN A 403 12.81 -25.16 -1.41
CA GLN A 403 14.25 -25.26 -1.63
C GLN A 403 15.04 -24.20 -0.86
N ASN A 404 16.16 -24.61 -0.27
CA ASN A 404 17.14 -23.75 0.41
C ASN A 404 16.62 -22.91 1.60
N ASN A 405 15.49 -23.28 2.23
CA ASN A 405 14.94 -22.54 3.37
C ASN A 405 15.59 -22.99 4.69
N ILE A 406 15.75 -22.05 5.63
CA ILE A 406 16.10 -22.33 7.03
C ILE A 406 14.86 -22.18 7.92
N PHE A 407 14.66 -23.19 8.77
CA PHE A 407 13.64 -23.21 9.80
C PHE A 407 14.30 -23.53 11.13
N PHE A 408 14.22 -22.61 12.08
CA PHE A 408 14.82 -22.74 13.40
C PHE A 408 13.78 -22.41 14.49
N PHE A 409 13.50 -23.36 15.38
CA PHE A 409 12.38 -23.25 16.33
C PHE A 409 12.83 -23.58 17.74
N ASN A 410 12.40 -22.76 18.71
CA ASN A 410 12.62 -23.01 20.14
C ASN A 410 11.69 -24.10 20.70
N THR A 411 10.51 -24.31 20.09
CA THR A 411 9.56 -25.38 20.43
C THR A 411 9.01 -26.01 19.15
N VAL A 412 9.42 -27.24 18.83
CA VAL A 412 8.87 -27.98 17.68
C VAL A 412 7.56 -28.63 18.10
N THR A 413 6.45 -27.88 18.05
CA THR A 413 5.16 -28.47 18.43
C THR A 413 4.41 -29.10 17.26
N ASN A 414 4.57 -28.64 16.01
CA ASN A 414 3.95 -29.26 14.83
C ASN A 414 4.60 -28.77 13.52
N PHE A 415 5.55 -29.52 12.95
CA PHE A 415 5.87 -29.38 11.53
C PHE A 415 4.97 -30.36 10.76
N ARG A 416 3.99 -29.85 10.00
CA ARG A 416 3.03 -30.68 9.25
C ARG A 416 3.17 -30.46 7.76
N VAL A 417 3.56 -31.53 7.08
CA VAL A 417 3.66 -31.60 5.62
C VAL A 417 2.76 -32.74 5.17
N LEU A 418 1.67 -32.43 4.46
CA LEU A 418 0.76 -33.45 3.94
C LEU A 418 1.26 -33.97 2.58
N PRO A 419 1.42 -35.29 2.37
CA PRO A 419 2.50 -35.81 1.49
C PRO A 419 2.22 -35.81 -0.02
N SER A 420 1.06 -35.39 -0.50
CA SER A 420 0.74 -35.52 -1.93
C SER A 420 1.38 -34.39 -2.75
N GLY A 421 2.46 -34.71 -3.46
CA GLY A 421 3.02 -33.88 -4.54
C GLY A 421 4.09 -32.85 -4.15
N LEU A 422 4.76 -33.03 -3.01
CA LEU A 422 5.87 -32.16 -2.61
C LEU A 422 7.18 -32.52 -3.33
N SER A 423 7.86 -31.50 -3.84
CA SER A 423 9.29 -31.54 -4.17
C SER A 423 10.04 -30.68 -3.17
N ALA A 424 10.55 -31.31 -2.10
CA ALA A 424 11.39 -30.66 -1.11
C ALA A 424 12.86 -31.05 -1.35
N LEU A 425 13.69 -30.07 -1.70
CA LEU A 425 15.13 -30.26 -1.94
C LEU A 425 15.91 -29.33 -1.00
N ARG A 426 16.73 -29.89 -0.10
CA ARG A 426 17.62 -29.12 0.80
C ARG A 426 16.95 -27.99 1.58
N ALA A 427 15.85 -28.31 2.24
CA ALA A 427 15.34 -27.49 3.32
C ALA A 427 16.02 -27.94 4.64
N GLY A 428 16.42 -27.01 5.51
CA GLY A 428 17.20 -27.28 6.73
C GLY A 428 16.57 -28.24 7.76
N TRP A 429 15.34 -28.69 7.52
CA TRP A 429 14.64 -29.72 8.31
C TRP A 429 14.74 -31.14 7.71
N ASN A 430 15.07 -31.29 6.42
CA ASN A 430 15.07 -32.56 5.69
C ASN A 430 16.42 -32.93 5.06
N CYS A 431 17.43 -32.06 5.15
CA CYS A 431 18.78 -32.36 4.67
C CYS A 431 19.81 -31.89 5.70
N ALA A 432 20.85 -32.70 5.92
CA ALA A 432 22.02 -32.28 6.69
C ALA A 432 22.61 -31.01 6.05
N PRO A 433 22.80 -29.93 6.82
CA PRO A 433 22.98 -29.91 8.28
C PRO A 433 21.73 -29.59 9.09
N ARG A 434 21.59 -30.20 10.28
CA ARG A 434 20.64 -29.72 11.30
C ARG A 434 21.03 -28.28 11.68
N VAL A 435 20.06 -27.38 11.67
CA VAL A 435 20.28 -25.97 12.00
C VAL A 435 20.27 -25.78 13.51
N SER A 436 21.31 -25.13 14.04
CA SER A 436 21.45 -24.77 15.46
C SER A 436 21.79 -23.28 15.59
N GLY A 437 21.44 -22.65 16.72
CA GLY A 437 21.50 -21.17 16.87
C GLY A 437 22.88 -20.53 16.64
N ASN A 438 23.95 -21.28 16.86
CA ASN A 438 25.35 -20.93 16.63
C ASN A 438 25.77 -20.86 15.13
N GLN A 439 24.83 -21.02 14.20
CA GLN A 439 25.06 -20.94 12.74
C GLN A 439 24.71 -19.56 12.13
N PHE A 440 24.17 -18.64 12.95
CA PHE A 440 23.84 -17.27 12.59
C PHE A 440 24.72 -16.28 13.35
N ASP A 441 25.08 -15.15 12.72
CA ASP A 441 25.95 -14.13 13.30
C ASP A 441 25.28 -13.28 14.39
N GLY A 442 23.94 -13.27 14.49
CA GLY A 442 23.21 -12.41 15.43
C GLY A 442 22.23 -13.10 16.38
N ILE A 443 22.12 -14.43 16.38
CA ILE A 443 21.21 -15.13 17.30
C ILE A 443 21.89 -15.33 18.67
N ALA A 444 21.56 -14.47 19.63
CA ALA A 444 21.82 -14.72 21.06
C ALA A 444 20.66 -15.53 21.65
N ILE A 445 20.93 -16.72 22.20
CA ILE A 445 19.94 -17.55 22.91
C ILE A 445 20.27 -17.57 24.39
N ASP A 446 19.27 -17.23 25.20
CA ASP A 446 19.18 -17.39 26.65
C ASP A 446 17.93 -18.29 26.88
N TYR A 447 17.88 -19.41 27.61
CA TYR A 447 18.76 -20.07 28.57
C TYR A 447 18.55 -21.60 28.55
N SER A 448 19.57 -22.29 29.06
CA SER A 448 19.54 -23.53 29.85
C SER A 448 19.95 -24.85 29.17
N LYS A 449 21.20 -25.19 29.48
CA LYS A 449 21.91 -26.48 29.46
C LYS A 449 22.50 -26.88 28.10
N ASP A 450 23.80 -26.63 28.04
CA ASP A 450 24.80 -27.21 27.15
C ASP A 450 24.78 -26.69 25.71
N ILE A 451 25.43 -25.55 25.45
CA ILE A 451 26.29 -25.24 24.27
C ILE A 451 26.97 -23.88 24.47
N TRP A 452 28.19 -23.75 23.94
CA TRP A 452 29.19 -22.72 24.25
C TRP A 452 28.84 -21.30 23.79
N TYR A 453 29.09 -20.36 24.69
CA TYR A 453 29.02 -18.90 24.53
C TYR A 453 30.09 -18.41 23.53
N ASN A 454 29.70 -17.61 22.52
CA ASN A 454 30.65 -16.78 21.78
C ASN A 454 30.49 -15.32 22.25
N PRO A 455 31.37 -14.80 23.12
CA PRO A 455 31.18 -13.55 23.88
C PRO A 455 31.28 -12.25 23.05
N GLY A 456 31.21 -12.31 21.72
CA GLY A 456 31.37 -11.14 20.83
C GLY A 456 30.09 -10.48 20.31
N PHE A 457 28.90 -11.08 20.50
CA PHE A 457 27.74 -10.77 19.63
C PHE A 457 26.44 -10.34 20.37
N SER A 458 26.52 -9.87 21.61
CA SER A 458 25.37 -9.65 22.49
C SER A 458 24.65 -8.29 22.36
N SER A 459 24.46 -7.72 21.16
CA SER A 459 23.73 -6.43 21.06
C SER A 459 22.83 -6.22 19.85
N ARG A 460 22.62 -7.21 18.97
CA ARG A 460 21.85 -7.02 17.73
C ARG A 460 20.41 -7.48 17.91
N THR A 461 19.46 -6.62 17.56
CA THR A 461 18.02 -6.90 17.70
C THR A 461 17.50 -7.60 16.43
N PRO A 462 16.41 -8.39 16.50
CA PRO A 462 15.83 -9.08 15.34
C PRO A 462 15.39 -8.20 14.16
N GLY A 463 15.41 -6.87 14.32
CA GLY A 463 15.18 -5.89 13.25
C GLY A 463 16.44 -5.41 12.54
N ASP A 464 17.62 -5.82 13.00
CA ASP A 464 18.89 -5.59 12.31
C ASP A 464 19.05 -6.66 11.20
N PRO A 465 19.23 -6.27 9.92
CA PRO A 465 19.52 -7.22 8.84
C PRO A 465 20.68 -8.15 9.19
N ASP A 466 21.66 -7.64 9.95
CA ASP A 466 22.83 -8.39 10.40
C ASP A 466 22.47 -9.60 11.29
N PHE A 467 21.26 -9.65 11.86
CA PHE A 467 20.76 -10.77 12.65
C PHE A 467 20.64 -12.07 11.83
N TYR A 468 20.29 -11.97 10.55
CA TYR A 468 19.98 -13.13 9.70
C TYR A 468 21.18 -13.62 8.86
N PHE A 469 22.35 -13.00 9.01
CA PHE A 469 23.55 -13.44 8.29
C PHE A 469 24.05 -14.77 8.86
N LEU A 470 24.44 -15.66 7.95
CA LEU A 470 25.13 -16.88 8.33
C LEU A 470 26.54 -16.54 8.77
N GLY A 471 26.97 -17.06 9.92
CA GLY A 471 28.35 -16.87 10.35
C GLY A 471 29.39 -17.53 9.47
N PRO A 472 30.65 -17.07 9.49
CA PRO A 472 31.72 -17.52 8.58
C PRO A 472 31.97 -19.04 8.61
N LEU A 473 31.65 -19.69 9.71
CA LEU A 473 31.79 -21.14 9.89
C LEU A 473 30.47 -21.90 9.79
N SER A 474 29.38 -21.22 9.40
CA SER A 474 28.05 -21.81 9.33
C SER A 474 28.05 -22.94 8.30
N PRO A 475 27.63 -24.15 8.68
CA PRO A 475 27.53 -25.26 7.74
C PRO A 475 26.37 -25.07 6.77
N CYS A 476 25.56 -24.01 6.90
CA CYS A 476 24.52 -23.62 5.96
C CYS A 476 25.05 -22.84 4.74
N ARG A 477 26.32 -22.40 4.78
CA ARG A 477 26.96 -21.71 3.66
C ARG A 477 27.27 -22.66 2.50
N ASP A 478 27.01 -22.22 1.27
CA ASP A 478 27.21 -22.96 0.01
C ASP A 478 26.54 -24.36 -0.01
N ARG A 479 25.46 -24.55 0.76
CA ARG A 479 24.79 -25.86 0.88
C ARG A 479 23.47 -25.97 0.13
N GLY A 480 22.93 -24.87 -0.36
CA GLY A 480 21.74 -24.88 -1.18
C GLY A 480 21.98 -25.49 -2.56
N THR A 481 20.92 -26.02 -3.14
CA THR A 481 20.90 -26.40 -4.56
C THR A 481 20.78 -25.15 -5.43
N THR A 482 21.42 -25.15 -6.58
CA THR A 482 21.28 -24.07 -7.56
C THR A 482 19.80 -23.92 -7.96
N ASN A 483 19.32 -22.69 -7.93
CA ASN A 483 17.97 -22.30 -8.34
C ASN A 483 17.99 -21.10 -9.31
N GLY A 484 19.16 -20.79 -9.88
CA GLY A 484 19.36 -19.66 -10.79
C GLY A 484 19.45 -18.30 -10.11
N LEU A 485 19.46 -18.23 -8.77
CA LEU A 485 19.59 -16.96 -8.03
C LEU A 485 21.03 -16.47 -7.88
N VAL A 486 22.01 -17.37 -7.87
CA VAL A 486 23.44 -17.05 -7.72
C VAL A 486 24.20 -17.64 -8.91
N ALA A 487 25.07 -16.84 -9.53
CA ALA A 487 25.76 -17.16 -10.78
C ALA A 487 26.85 -18.24 -10.63
N ASP A 488 27.50 -18.34 -9.47
CA ASP A 488 28.81 -19.02 -9.34
C ASP A 488 28.78 -20.37 -8.61
N GLY A 489 27.61 -21.00 -8.48
CA GLY A 489 27.54 -22.41 -8.09
C GLY A 489 27.55 -22.64 -6.57
N HIS A 490 26.39 -23.10 -6.09
CA HIS A 490 25.94 -23.22 -4.70
C HIS A 490 25.44 -21.90 -4.09
N THR A 491 24.23 -21.96 -3.54
CA THR A 491 23.57 -20.85 -2.85
C THR A 491 23.63 -21.14 -1.36
N ASP A 492 23.74 -20.13 -0.51
CA ASP A 492 23.51 -20.31 0.91
C ASP A 492 22.09 -20.82 1.20
N LEU A 493 21.92 -21.52 2.33
CA LEU A 493 20.58 -21.74 2.88
C LEU A 493 20.11 -20.44 3.56
N GLY A 494 18.81 -20.19 3.54
CA GLY A 494 18.22 -19.01 4.18
C GLY A 494 18.17 -17.80 3.25
N CYS A 495 17.84 -16.64 3.82
CA CYS A 495 17.38 -15.46 3.09
C CYS A 495 18.48 -14.53 2.59
N ILE A 496 19.64 -14.54 3.24
CA ILE A 496 20.76 -13.66 2.91
C ILE A 496 21.93 -14.52 2.44
N GLU A 497 22.48 -14.18 1.28
CA GLU A 497 23.74 -14.77 0.82
C GLU A 497 24.93 -14.15 1.57
N SER A 498 25.89 -14.98 1.99
CA SER A 498 27.09 -14.55 2.71
C SER A 498 28.17 -13.93 1.82
N GLY A 499 27.96 -13.91 0.49
CA GLY A 499 28.79 -13.22 -0.48
C GLY A 499 28.69 -11.69 -0.38
N ALA A 500 29.84 -11.00 -0.47
CA ALA A 500 29.97 -9.56 -0.21
C ALA A 500 29.08 -8.62 -1.06
N SER A 501 28.62 -9.06 -2.23
CA SER A 501 27.79 -8.25 -3.15
C SER A 501 26.31 -8.20 -2.75
N GLU A 502 25.73 -9.27 -2.19
CA GLU A 502 24.35 -9.27 -1.68
C GLU A 502 24.26 -8.67 -0.26
N VAL A 503 25.32 -8.81 0.56
CA VAL A 503 25.41 -8.11 1.86
C VAL A 503 25.22 -6.60 1.68
N ALA A 504 25.77 -6.04 0.59
CA ALA A 504 25.66 -4.61 0.28
C ALA A 504 24.27 -4.20 -0.22
N SER A 505 23.47 -5.10 -0.81
CA SER A 505 22.08 -4.78 -1.14
C SER A 505 21.22 -4.80 0.11
N TRP A 506 21.31 -5.83 0.96
CA TRP A 506 20.57 -5.90 2.23
C TRP A 506 20.94 -4.80 3.23
N ARG A 507 22.21 -4.38 3.32
CA ARG A 507 22.66 -3.28 4.19
C ARG A 507 22.42 -1.87 3.66
N ARG A 508 22.01 -1.73 2.39
CA ARG A 508 21.61 -0.43 1.81
C ARG A 508 20.15 -0.07 2.10
N PHE A 509 19.37 -0.99 2.65
CA PHE A 509 17.95 -0.83 2.95
C PHE A 509 17.73 -0.50 4.42
#